data_AF-A0A1C8ZQ74-F1
#
_entry.id   AF-A0A1C8ZQ74-F1
#
_cell.length_a   1.000
_cell.length_b   1.000
_cell.length_c   1.000
_cell.angle_alpha   90.00
_cell.angle_beta   90.00
_cell.angle_gamma   90.00
#
_symmetry.space_group_name_H-M   'P 1'
#
loop_
_entity.id
_entity.type
_entity.pdbx_description
1 polymer ?
#
loop_
_entity_poly.entity_id
_entity_poly.type
_entity_poly.pdbx_seq_one_letter_code
_entity_poly.pdbx_strand_id
1 'polypeptide(L)'
;MAEEGILKAGEREMREIAGYVQLILDSLNDLITKYKDELKNMGILNKLLIDMEIITMHKYNPEVYITSGYWDDLVNIINLMKQNNKISNDLSDIIKLSEEINELKAKL
;
A
#
# COMPACT_ATOMS: atom_id res chain seq x y z
N MET A 1 29.71 -9.36 21.42
CA MET A 1 28.92 -10.11 20.43
C MET A 1 27.93 -10.98 21.19
N ALA A 2 26.69 -10.51 21.26
CA ALA A 2 25.50 -11.29 21.56
C ALA A 2 24.40 -10.63 20.73
N GLU A 3 24.50 -10.86 19.42
CA GLU A 3 23.45 -10.54 18.45
C GLU A 3 22.26 -11.47 18.72
N GLU A 4 21.05 -10.99 18.37
CA GLU A 4 19.80 -11.78 18.32
C GLU A 4 19.06 -11.98 19.67
N GLY A 5 18.89 -10.90 20.42
CA GLY A 5 17.87 -10.83 21.47
C GLY A 5 16.51 -10.41 20.90
N ILE A 6 15.63 -11.39 20.65
CA ILE A 6 14.16 -11.29 20.69
C ILE A 6 13.57 -10.07 19.95
N LEU A 7 13.34 -10.20 18.64
CA LEU A 7 12.37 -9.34 17.98
C LEU A 7 11.03 -9.48 18.71
N LYS A 8 10.39 -8.37 19.10
CA LYS A 8 9.02 -8.43 19.62
C LYS A 8 8.14 -9.11 18.57
N ALA A 9 7.21 -9.96 18.98
CA ALA A 9 6.28 -10.59 18.06
C ALA A 9 5.66 -9.51 17.13
N GLY A 10 5.74 -9.71 15.81
CA GLY A 10 5.27 -8.76 14.80
C GLY A 10 6.34 -7.81 14.24
N GLU A 11 7.52 -7.64 14.84
CA GLU A 11 8.55 -6.70 14.32
C GLU A 11 9.16 -7.14 12.98
N ARG A 12 9.16 -8.44 12.71
CA ARG A 12 9.58 -8.96 11.40
C ARG A 12 8.53 -8.63 10.34
N GLU A 13 7.28 -8.96 10.63
CA GLU A 13 6.13 -8.73 9.77
C GLU A 13 5.99 -7.24 9.43
N MET A 14 6.14 -6.35 10.43
CA MET A 14 6.12 -4.91 10.20
C MET A 14 7.25 -4.45 9.26
N ARG A 15 8.47 -4.98 9.39
CA ARG A 15 9.56 -4.62 8.47
C ARG A 15 9.29 -5.09 7.05
N GLU A 16 8.75 -6.30 6.88
CA GLU A 16 8.36 -6.82 5.57
C GLU A 16 7.24 -5.97 4.95
N ILE A 17 6.22 -5.61 5.73
CA ILE A 17 5.15 -4.70 5.31
C ILE A 17 5.72 -3.36 4.84
N ALA A 18 6.63 -2.74 5.59
CA ALA A 18 7.23 -1.46 5.21
C ALA A 18 7.94 -1.55 3.85
N GLY A 19 8.63 -2.67 3.59
CA GLY A 19 9.28 -2.95 2.31
C GLY A 19 8.29 -3.05 1.16
N TYR A 20 7.22 -3.82 1.33
CA TYR A 20 6.18 -3.96 0.30
C TYR A 20 5.41 -2.66 0.06
N VAL A 21 5.14 -1.88 1.10
CA VAL A 21 4.46 -0.58 0.98
C VAL A 21 5.28 0.39 0.12
N GLN A 22 6.61 0.43 0.27
CA GLN A 22 7.45 1.27 -0.58
C GLN A 22 7.28 0.90 -2.07
N LEU A 23 7.27 -0.40 -2.40
CA LEU A 23 7.08 -0.87 -3.77
C LEU A 23 5.70 -0.50 -4.32
N ILE A 24 4.66 -0.57 -3.48
CA ILE A 24 3.30 -0.15 -3.86
C ILE A 24 3.24 1.37 -4.11
N LEU A 25 3.84 2.18 -3.23
CA LEU A 25 3.85 3.64 -3.39
C LEU A 25 4.54 4.05 -4.70
N ASP A 26 5.67 3.43 -5.02
CA ASP A 26 6.39 3.69 -6.27
C ASP A 26 5.54 3.29 -7.50
N SER A 27 4.95 2.10 -7.46
CA SER A 27 4.07 1.61 -8.54
C SER A 27 2.83 2.50 -8.73
N LEU A 28 2.23 2.97 -7.63
CA LEU A 28 1.09 3.88 -7.68
C LEU A 28 1.46 5.26 -8.23
N ASN A 29 2.65 5.76 -7.92
CA ASN A 29 3.14 7.03 -8.50
C ASN A 29 3.28 6.94 -10.02
N ASP A 30 3.82 5.83 -10.53
CA ASP A 30 3.91 5.57 -11.97
C ASP A 30 2.52 5.47 -12.61
N LEU A 31 1.60 4.74 -11.95
CA LEU A 31 0.23 4.58 -12.40
C LEU A 31 -0.53 5.91 -12.43
N ILE A 32 -0.37 6.76 -11.41
CA ILE A 32 -0.94 8.11 -11.36
C ILE A 32 -0.40 8.97 -12.50
N THR A 33 0.90 8.89 -12.76
CA THR A 33 1.52 9.63 -13.87
C THR A 33 0.95 9.21 -15.21
N LYS A 34 0.71 7.90 -15.40
CA LYS A 34 0.20 7.30 -16.64
C LYS A 34 -1.30 7.52 -16.86
N TYR A 35 -2.11 7.46 -15.81
CA TYR A 35 -3.59 7.42 -15.88
C TYR A 35 -4.27 8.53 -15.08
N LYS A 36 -3.62 9.68 -14.93
CA LYS A 36 -4.12 10.80 -14.13
C LYS A 36 -5.56 11.18 -14.45
N ASP A 37 -5.91 11.27 -15.73
CA ASP A 37 -7.23 11.69 -16.18
C ASP A 37 -8.29 10.61 -15.91
N GLU A 38 -7.97 9.33 -16.13
CA GLU A 38 -8.85 8.22 -15.77
C GLU A 38 -9.13 8.20 -14.26
N LEU A 39 -8.10 8.31 -13.42
CA LEU A 39 -8.24 8.33 -11.96
C LEU A 39 -9.05 9.54 -11.48
N LYS A 40 -8.88 10.69 -12.13
CA LYS A 40 -9.67 11.90 -11.87
C LYS A 40 -11.14 11.72 -12.25
N ASN A 41 -11.40 11.13 -13.42
CA ASN A 41 -12.76 10.86 -13.90
C ASN A 41 -13.49 9.82 -13.04
N MET A 42 -12.74 8.90 -12.41
CA MET A 42 -13.27 7.96 -11.42
C MET A 42 -13.53 8.61 -10.04
N GLY A 43 -13.12 9.87 -9.83
CA GLY A 43 -13.30 10.57 -8.56
C GLY A 43 -12.40 10.09 -7.41
N ILE A 44 -11.44 9.20 -7.68
CA ILE A 44 -10.58 8.58 -6.66
C ILE A 44 -9.22 9.26 -6.49
N LEU A 45 -8.78 10.07 -7.46
CA LEU A 45 -7.42 10.62 -7.49
C LEU A 45 -7.05 11.39 -6.21
N ASN A 46 -7.93 12.26 -5.71
CA ASN A 46 -7.60 13.07 -4.54
C ASN A 46 -7.45 12.22 -3.27
N LYS A 47 -8.35 11.25 -3.07
CA LYS A 47 -8.29 10.36 -1.91
C LYS A 47 -7.07 9.44 -1.98
N LEU A 48 -6.75 8.92 -3.16
CA LEU A 48 -5.53 8.17 -3.43
C LEU A 48 -4.28 8.95 -3.02
N LEU A 49 -4.16 10.20 -3.46
CA LEU A 49 -3.01 11.04 -3.14
C LEU A 49 -2.87 11.29 -1.63
N ILE A 50 -3.99 11.54 -0.94
CA ILE A 50 -4.01 11.73 0.51
C ILE A 50 -3.56 10.47 1.25
N ASP A 51 -4.11 9.31 0.88
CA ASP A 51 -3.75 8.04 1.55
C ASP A 51 -2.29 7.68 1.29
N MET A 52 -1.81 7.89 0.06
CA MET A 52 -0.38 7.72 -0.26
C MET A 52 0.52 8.68 0.52
N GLU A 53 0.14 9.94 0.68
CA GLU A 53 0.91 10.94 1.44
C GLU A 53 1.05 10.53 2.91
N ILE A 54 -0.06 10.14 3.55
CA ILE A 54 -0.08 9.72 4.94
C ILE A 54 0.75 8.45 5.14
N ILE A 55 0.59 7.46 4.26
CA ILE A 55 1.40 6.22 4.31
C ILE A 55 2.88 6.54 4.10
N THR A 56 3.22 7.43 3.17
CA THR A 56 4.60 7.87 2.91
C THR A 56 5.22 8.52 4.15
N MET A 57 4.47 9.41 4.84
CA MET A 57 4.93 10.06 6.08
C MET A 57 5.22 9.04 7.20
N HIS A 58 4.48 7.95 7.22
CA HIS A 58 4.59 6.90 8.24
C HIS A 58 5.24 5.61 7.73
N LYS A 59 6.00 5.66 6.62
CA LYS A 59 6.50 4.45 5.94
C LYS A 59 7.34 3.51 6.82
N TYR A 60 8.04 4.05 7.82
CA TYR A 60 8.86 3.26 8.75
C TYR A 60 8.10 2.83 10.01
N ASN A 61 6.83 3.20 10.14
CA ASN A 61 5.95 2.86 11.25
C ASN A 61 4.63 2.26 10.73
N PRO A 62 4.64 1.02 10.20
CA PRO A 62 3.46 0.43 9.57
C PRO A 62 2.23 0.30 10.46
N GLU A 63 2.46 0.15 11.76
CA GLU A 63 1.41 0.16 12.77
C GLU A 63 0.49 1.38 12.64
N VAL A 64 1.03 2.57 12.33
CA VAL A 64 0.27 3.81 12.24
C VAL A 64 -0.77 3.74 11.13
N TYR A 65 -0.36 3.37 9.91
CA TYR A 65 -1.28 3.37 8.76
C TYR A 65 -2.14 2.10 8.69
N ILE A 66 -1.73 1.00 9.33
CA ILE A 66 -2.54 -0.21 9.46
C ILE A 66 -3.68 0.03 10.45
N THR A 67 -3.37 0.52 11.66
CA THR A 67 -4.38 0.67 12.73
C THR A 67 -5.33 1.82 12.47
N SER A 68 -4.88 2.87 11.78
CA SER A 68 -5.71 4.03 11.42
C SER A 68 -6.60 3.81 10.19
N GLY A 69 -6.51 2.64 9.53
CA GLY A 69 -7.35 2.28 8.39
C GLY A 69 -6.88 2.82 7.02
N TYR A 70 -5.82 3.63 6.96
CA TYR A 70 -5.30 4.17 5.70
C TYR A 70 -4.85 3.09 4.72
N TRP A 71 -4.31 1.98 5.22
CA TRP A 71 -4.00 0.82 4.39
C TRP A 71 -5.26 0.23 3.74
N ASP A 72 -6.33 0.04 4.51
CA ASP A 72 -7.56 -0.55 4.02
C ASP A 72 -8.26 0.39 3.02
N ASP A 73 -8.21 1.71 3.26
CA ASP A 73 -8.65 2.73 2.31
C ASP A 73 -7.87 2.65 0.98
N LEU A 74 -6.54 2.52 1.04
CA LEU A 74 -5.71 2.37 -0.16
C LEU A 74 -6.07 1.10 -0.94
N VAL A 75 -6.27 -0.03 -0.25
CA VAL A 75 -6.70 -1.30 -0.86
C VAL A 75 -8.08 -1.16 -1.51
N ASN A 76 -9.01 -0.45 -0.87
CA ASN A 76 -10.32 -0.17 -1.46
C ASN A 76 -10.20 0.65 -2.76
N ILE A 77 -9.31 1.64 -2.79
CA ILE A 77 -9.05 2.43 -4.00
C ILE A 77 -8.43 1.57 -5.10
N ILE A 78 -7.45 0.72 -4.78
CA ILE A 78 -6.87 -0.24 -5.72
C ILE A 78 -7.96 -1.15 -6.31
N ASN A 79 -8.90 -1.61 -5.48
CA ASN A 79 -10.05 -2.41 -5.94
C ASN A 79 -10.99 -1.62 -6.85
N LEU A 80 -11.21 -0.33 -6.60
CA LEU A 80 -11.97 0.53 -7.53
C LEU A 80 -11.25 0.70 -8.87
N MET A 81 -9.92 0.84 -8.87
CA MET A 81 -9.13 0.93 -10.11
C MET A 81 -9.29 -0.29 -11.03
N LYS A 82 -9.53 -1.49 -10.47
CA LYS A 82 -9.78 -2.73 -11.24
C LYS A 82 -10.99 -2.63 -12.16
N GLN A 83 -11.95 -1.74 -11.86
CA GLN A 83 -13.15 -1.53 -12.67
C GLN A 83 -12.87 -0.79 -13.98
N ASN A 84 -11.69 -0.18 -14.11
CA ASN A 84 -11.25 0.48 -15.34
C ASN A 84 -10.35 -0.44 -16.17
N ASN A 85 -10.81 -0.83 -17.36
CA ASN A 85 -10.09 -1.75 -18.24
C ASN A 85 -8.68 -1.29 -18.63
N LYS A 86 -8.43 0.03 -18.74
CA LYS A 86 -7.09 0.52 -19.08
C LYS A 86 -6.13 0.35 -17.91
N ILE A 87 -6.58 0.71 -16.71
CA ILE A 87 -5.77 0.69 -15.49
C ILE A 87 -5.53 -0.75 -15.04
N SER A 88 -6.55 -1.61 -15.12
CA SER A 88 -6.52 -2.99 -14.63
C SER A 88 -5.34 -3.82 -15.17
N ASN A 89 -4.94 -3.59 -16.41
CA ASN A 89 -3.80 -4.30 -17.04
C ASN A 89 -2.46 -4.03 -16.35
N ASP A 90 -2.33 -2.91 -15.63
CA ASP A 90 -1.09 -2.49 -14.97
C ASP A 90 -1.15 -2.64 -13.45
N LEU A 91 -2.22 -3.26 -12.90
CA LEU A 91 -2.40 -3.42 -11.46
C LEU A 91 -1.84 -4.73 -10.89
N SER A 92 -1.38 -5.67 -11.74
CA SER A 92 -1.04 -7.03 -11.29
C SER A 92 -0.05 -7.06 -10.12
N ASP A 93 1.02 -6.27 -10.23
CA ASP A 93 2.07 -6.24 -9.21
C ASP A 93 1.59 -5.56 -7.92
N ILE A 94 0.82 -4.46 -8.05
CA ILE A 94 0.22 -3.76 -6.91
C ILE A 94 -0.74 -4.69 -6.16
N ILE A 95 -1.56 -5.47 -6.88
CA ILE A 95 -2.50 -6.42 -6.28
C ILE A 95 -1.75 -7.49 -5.51
N LYS A 96 -0.74 -8.11 -6.14
CA LYS A 96 0.06 -9.15 -5.49
C LYS A 96 0.73 -8.62 -4.22
N LEU A 97 1.36 -7.45 -4.27
CA LEU A 97 2.00 -6.84 -3.10
C LEU A 97 0.98 -6.51 -2.00
N SER A 98 -0.24 -6.10 -2.38
CA SER A 98 -1.31 -5.83 -1.42
C SER A 98 -1.78 -7.10 -0.71
N GLU A 99 -1.81 -8.23 -1.43
CA GLU A 99 -2.12 -9.54 -0.85
C GLU A 99 -1.05 -9.97 0.16
N GLU A 100 0.23 -9.85 -0.19
CA GLU A 100 1.36 -10.14 0.72
C GLU A 100 1.27 -9.31 2.02
N ILE A 101 0.95 -8.02 1.93
CA ILE A 101 0.77 -7.17 3.11
C ILE A 101 -0.43 -7.62 3.95
N ASN A 102 -1.55 -8.00 3.32
CA ASN A 102 -2.73 -8.47 4.04
C ASN A 102 -2.47 -9.80 4.76
N GLU A 103 -1.69 -10.69 4.16
CA GLU A 103 -1.26 -11.94 4.81
C GLU A 103 -0.36 -11.69 6.01
N LEU A 104 0.56 -10.71 5.92
CA LEU A 104 1.39 -10.31 7.04
C LEU A 104 0.56 -9.62 8.13
N LYS A 105 -0.37 -8.74 7.76
CA LYS A 105 -1.29 -8.05 8.67
C LYS A 105 -2.13 -9.03 9.48
N ALA A 106 -2.55 -10.15 8.90
CA ALA A 106 -3.33 -11.18 9.60
C ALA A 106 -2.54 -11.95 10.69
N LYS A 107 -1.22 -11.78 10.75
CA LYS A 107 -0.32 -12.42 11.73
C LYS A 107 0.05 -11.49 12.90
N LEU A 108 -0.30 -10.20 12.79
CA LEU A 108 -0.11 -9.18 13.82
C LEU A 108 -1.21 -9.27 14.89
#